data_AF-A0A523WW42-F1
#
_entry.id   AF-A0A523WW42-F1
#
_cell.length_a   1.000
_cell.length_b   1.000
_cell.length_c   1.000
_cell.angle_alpha   90.00
_cell.angle_beta   90.00
_cell.angle_gamma   90.00
#
_symmetry.space_group_name_H-M   'P 1'
#
loop_
_entity.id
_entity.type
_entity.pdbx_description
1 polymer ?
#
loop_
_entity_poly.entity_id
_entity_poly.type
_entity_poly.pdbx_seq_one_letter_code
_entity_poly.pdbx_strand_id
1 'polypeptide(L)' 'RDEAHRFAISFHRLRREKRSFESRLDNIPGLGKKRKAALLDKYKDLKEIKKAAPEDLAKIIGAKATQALISELNNL' A
#
# COMPACT_ATOMS: atom_id res chain seq x y z
N ARG A 1 -1.62 -27.27 -22.82
CA ARG A 1 -1.37 -27.42 -21.36
C ARG A 1 -0.09 -26.65 -21.08
N ASP A 2 0.01 -25.54 -20.34
CA ASP A 2 -0.83 -24.99 -19.26
C ASP A 2 -0.55 -23.48 -19.05
N GLU A 3 -0.72 -22.65 -20.08
CA GLU A 3 -0.56 -21.19 -19.92
C GLU A 3 -1.78 -20.53 -19.26
N ALA A 4 -2.95 -21.18 -19.35
CA ALA A 4 -4.16 -20.77 -18.65
C ALA A 4 -4.01 -20.82 -17.11
N HIS A 5 -3.10 -21.65 -16.58
CA HIS A 5 -2.82 -21.72 -15.14
C HIS A 5 -2.00 -20.52 -14.62
N ARG A 6 -1.16 -19.89 -15.45
CA ARG A 6 -0.39 -18.69 -15.05
C ARG A 6 -1.29 -17.47 -14.87
N PHE A 7 -2.34 -17.36 -15.69
CA PHE A 7 -3.29 -16.26 -15.63
C PHE A 7 -4.31 -16.39 -14.49
N ALA A 8 -4.72 -17.62 -14.14
CA ALA A 8 -5.68 -17.83 -13.05
C ALA A 8 -5.10 -17.56 -11.65
N ILE A 9 -3.81 -17.83 -11.41
CA ILE A 9 -3.18 -17.65 -10.08
C ILE A 9 -2.83 -16.18 -9.81
N SER A 10 -2.52 -15.40 -10.85
CA SER A 10 -2.12 -13.99 -10.72
C SER A 10 -3.29 -13.09 -10.30
N PHE A 11 -4.50 -13.37 -10.76
CA PHE A 11 -5.69 -12.55 -10.46
C PHE A 11 -6.11 -12.63 -8.99
N HIS A 12 -5.94 -13.80 -8.35
CA HIS A 12 -6.22 -13.96 -6.92
C HIS A 12 -5.11 -13.39 -6.02
N ARG A 13 -3.86 -13.37 -6.50
CA ARG A 13 -2.72 -12.84 -5.74
C ARG A 13 -2.83 -11.32 -5.53
N LEU A 14 -3.16 -10.58 -6.59
CA LEU A 14 -3.35 -9.12 -6.53
C LEU A 14 -4.44 -8.72 -5.52
N ARG A 15 -5.55 -9.47 -5.48
CA ARG A 15 -6.65 -9.21 -4.53
C ARG A 15 -6.26 -9.53 -3.09
N ARG A 16 -5.39 -10.52 -2.85
CA ARG A 16 -4.88 -10.86 -1.52
C ARG A 16 -3.87 -9.83 -1.01
N GLU A 17 -2.99 -9.37 -1.90
CA GLU A 17 -2.02 -8.30 -1.60
C GLU A 17 -2.74 -6.98 -1.23
N LYS A 18 -3.81 -6.60 -1.93
CA LYS A 18 -4.63 -5.42 -1.58
C LYS A 18 -5.25 -5.49 -0.18
N ARG A 19 -5.85 -6.62 0.19
CA ARG A 19 -6.49 -6.78 1.52
C ARG A 19 -5.47 -6.76 2.66
N SER A 20 -4.33 -7.41 2.44
CA SER A 20 -3.22 -7.41 3.42
C SER A 20 -2.66 -6.00 3.58
N PHE A 21 -2.55 -5.24 2.49
CA PHE A 21 -2.10 -3.86 2.50
C PHE A 21 -3.05 -2.92 3.25
N GLU A 22 -4.35 -2.95 2.96
CA GLU A 22 -5.33 -2.13 3.68
C GLU A 22 -5.28 -2.37 5.19
N SER A 23 -5.14 -3.63 5.61
CA SER A 23 -5.00 -4.01 7.02
C SER A 23 -3.71 -3.45 7.64
N ARG A 24 -2.59 -3.50 6.90
CA ARG A 24 -1.32 -2.91 7.36
C ARG A 24 -1.41 -1.39 7.52
N LEU A 25 -2.06 -0.69 6.59
CA LEU A 25 -2.28 0.75 6.72
C LEU A 25 -3.07 1.10 7.99
N ASP A 26 -4.03 0.26 8.39
CA ASP A 26 -4.80 0.48 9.62
C ASP A 26 -3.95 0.32 10.89
N ASN A 27 -2.87 -0.47 10.83
CA ASN A 27 -1.93 -0.65 11.93
C ASN A 27 -0.88 0.48 12.04
N ILE A 28 -0.80 1.38 11.06
CA ILE A 28 0.19 2.46 11.08
C ILE A 28 -0.25 3.57 12.05
N PRO A 29 0.52 3.83 13.13
CA PRO A 29 0.16 4.86 14.09
C PRO A 29 0.20 6.25 13.44
N GLY A 30 -0.92 6.96 13.52
CA GLY A 30 -1.09 8.29 12.90
C GLY A 30 -1.66 8.27 11.48
N LEU A 31 -1.86 7.08 10.89
CA LEU A 31 -2.54 6.91 9.61
C LEU A 31 -4.04 6.60 9.84
N GLY A 32 -4.84 7.65 9.98
CA GLY A 32 -6.29 7.51 10.13
C GLY A 32 -7.01 7.18 8.82
N LYS A 33 -8.29 6.77 8.90
CA LYS A 33 -9.15 6.42 7.75
C LYS A 33 -9.12 7.45 6.61
N LYS A 34 -9.14 8.75 6.94
CA LYS A 34 -9.09 9.84 5.95
C LYS A 34 -7.78 9.88 5.16
N ARG A 35 -6.65 9.68 5.83
CA ARG A 35 -5.31 9.68 5.22
C ARG A 35 -5.07 8.41 4.42
N LYS A 36 -5.53 7.27 4.94
CA LYS A 36 -5.57 5.99 4.21
C LYS A 36 -6.38 6.10 2.92
N ALA A 37 -7.59 6.68 2.99
CA ALA A 37 -8.41 6.88 1.79
C ALA A 37 -7.68 7.73 0.75
N ALA A 38 -7.03 8.83 1.16
CA ALA A 38 -6.26 9.67 0.25
C ALA A 38 -5.05 8.94 -0.39
N LEU A 39 -4.40 8.02 0.34
CA LEU A 39 -3.36 7.16 -0.24
C LEU A 39 -3.94 6.16 -1.24
N LEU A 40 -5.05 5.50 -0.91
CA LEU A 40 -5.70 4.51 -1.78
C LEU A 40 -6.31 5.14 -3.03
N ASP A 41 -6.71 6.41 -2.93
CA ASP A 41 -7.21 7.20 -4.05
C ASP A 41 -6.06 7.57 -5.02
N LYS A 42 -4.91 7.99 -4.47
CA LYS A 42 -3.75 8.38 -5.28
C LYS A 42 -2.92 7.19 -5.79
N TYR A 43 -2.84 6.12 -5.01
CA TYR A 43 -2.00 4.96 -5.30
C TYR A 43 -2.81 3.67 -5.27
N LYS A 44 -2.69 2.88 -6.34
CA LYS A 44 -3.52 1.69 -6.56
C LYS A 44 -3.06 0.47 -5.80
N ASP A 45 -1.77 0.42 -5.43
CA ASP A 45 -1.16 -0.68 -4.71
C ASP A 45 0.07 -0.25 -3.88
N LEU A 46 0.59 -1.18 -3.07
CA LEU A 46 1.75 -0.96 -2.22
C LEU A 46 3.04 -0.72 -3.03
N LYS A 47 3.12 -1.21 -4.27
CA LYS A 47 4.30 -1.02 -5.12
C LYS A 47 4.39 0.42 -5.61
N GLU A 48 3.26 1.03 -5.99
CA GLU A 48 3.20 2.45 -6.33
C GLU A 48 3.59 3.31 -5.13
N ILE A 49 3.11 2.98 -3.93
CA ILE A 49 3.47 3.71 -2.71
C ILE A 49 4.95 3.55 -2.37
N LYS A 50 5.51 2.34 -2.52
CA LYS A 50 6.95 2.10 -2.30
C LYS A 50 7.83 2.84 -3.31
N LYS A 51 7.31 3.15 -4.50
CA LYS A 51 7.97 3.98 -5.52
C LYS A 51 7.69 5.47 -5.37
N ALA A 52 6.68 5.85 -4.59
CA ALA A 52 6.30 7.23 -4.40
C ALA A 52 7.35 7.99 -3.59
N ALA A 53 7.50 9.27 -3.91
CA ALA A 53 8.42 10.13 -3.20
C ALA A 53 7.97 10.32 -1.74
N PRO A 54 8.87 10.20 -0.75
CA PRO A 54 8.55 10.45 0.66
C PRO A 54 7.93 11.83 0.88
N GLU A 55 8.35 12.85 0.14
CA GLU A 55 7.78 14.20 0.30
C GLU A 55 6.30 14.23 -0.12
N ASP A 56 5.94 13.51 -1.17
CA ASP A 56 4.55 13.46 -1.65
C ASP A 56 3.65 12.64 -0.74
N LEU A 57 4.17 11.56 -0.15
CA LEU A 57 3.48 10.85 0.92
C LEU A 57 3.27 11.80 2.11
N ALA A 58 4.30 12.53 2.54
CA ALA A 58 4.23 13.45 3.65
C ALA A 58 3.23 14.60 3.44
N LYS A 59 3.05 15.07 2.21
CA LYS A 59 1.99 16.07 1.89
C LYS A 59 0.57 15.51 2.09
N ILE A 60 0.36 14.22 1.88
CA ILE A 60 -0.98 13.59 1.95
C ILE A 60 -1.30 13.16 3.39
N ILE A 61 -0.38 12.45 4.03
CA ILE A 61 -0.63 11.82 5.34
C ILE A 61 0.11 12.50 6.50
N GLY A 62 1.00 13.44 6.20
CA GLY A 62 1.89 14.08 7.17
C GLY A 62 3.24 13.36 7.29
N ALA A 63 4.27 14.10 7.71
CA ALA A 63 5.62 13.58 7.88
C ALA A 63 5.69 12.40 8.86
N LYS A 64 5.00 12.49 10.01
CA LYS A 64 5.00 11.44 11.05
C LYS A 64 4.43 10.11 10.55
N ALA A 65 3.30 10.15 9.85
CA ALA A 65 2.68 8.95 9.30
C ALA A 65 3.49 8.39 8.11
N THR A 66 4.16 9.26 7.35
CA THR A 66 5.04 8.85 6.24
C THR A 66 6.27 8.10 6.72
N GLN A 67 6.93 8.57 7.78
CA GLN A 67 8.04 7.84 8.39
C GLN A 67 7.61 6.45 8.87
N ALA A 68 6.47 6.36 9.56
CA ALA A 68 5.94 5.08 10.03
C ALA A 68 5.60 4.14 8.86
N LEU A 69 5.01 4.66 7.79
CA LEU A 69 4.73 3.92 6.56
C LEU A 69 6.02 3.40 5.90
N ILE A 70 7.01 4.25 5.69
CA ILE A 70 8.29 3.86 5.07
C ILE A 70 9.01 2.81 5.93
N SER A 71 8.99 2.98 7.25
CA SER A 71 9.54 2.01 8.20
C SER A 71 8.86 0.64 8.05
N GLU A 72 7.54 0.60 7.96
CA GLU A 72 6.77 -0.63 7.73
C GLU A 72 7.08 -1.27 6.36
N LEU A 73 7.27 -0.45 5.32
CA LEU A 73 7.61 -0.90 3.96
C LEU A 73 9.04 -1.44 3.82
N ASN A 74 9.95 -1.03 4.71
CA ASN A 74 11.34 -1.51 4.77
C ASN A 74 11.47 -2.81 5.57
N ASN A 75 10.51 -3.09 6.47
CA ASN A 75 10.40 -4.36 7.20
C ASN A 75 9.75 -5.50 6.39
N LEU A 76 9.52 -5.27 5.08
CA LEU A 76 8.88 -6.17 4.11
C LEU A 76 9.89 -6.61 3.04
#